data_AF-A0AA42ZRE1-F1
#
_entry.id   AF-A0AA42ZRE1-F1
#
_cell.length_a   1.000
_cell.length_b   1.000
_cell.length_c   1.000
_cell.angle_alpha   90.00
_cell.angle_beta   90.00
_cell.angle_gamma   90.00
#
_symmetry.space_group_name_H-M   'P 1'
#
loop_
_entity.id
_entity.type
_entity.pdbx_description
1 polymer ?
#
loop_
_entity_poly.entity_id
_entity_poly.type
_entity_poly.pdbx_seq_one_letter_code
_entity_poly.pdbx_strand_id
1 'polypeptide(L)'
;MAKTHEPIRVAVNVMRARLTILGFNLAIITFQINELRILGGGIKLPGLEQAFYLSAAAALFLGLALSFTAMICFIASNALDREGTCNHWSLLAGDLLMYLALAQTVAGFFGAFMSELDQVQLPDPQEARMYALVIGAIHLAGGIAWAMSIYLGPLVSLLRSPYGHRITVALGLAYLLLLLLVVRVWAAALLLEVQRPALDGTVQSWLGGLVAPFFW
;
A
#
# COMPACT_ATOMS: atom_id res chain seq x y z
N MET A 1 29.35 15.30 -32.61
CA MET A 1 28.89 16.16 -31.49
C MET A 1 28.07 15.31 -30.54
N ALA A 2 28.61 14.97 -29.38
CA ALA A 2 27.84 14.30 -28.33
C ALA A 2 26.79 15.29 -27.81
N LYS A 3 25.51 14.93 -27.84
CA LYS A 3 24.46 15.68 -27.15
C LYS A 3 24.82 15.67 -25.67
N THR A 4 25.30 16.79 -25.15
CA THR A 4 25.42 17.02 -23.70
C THR A 4 24.00 16.90 -23.13
N HIS A 5 23.72 15.79 -22.44
CA HIS A 5 22.46 15.62 -21.73
C HIS A 5 22.31 16.76 -20.73
N GLU A 6 21.28 17.59 -20.91
CA GLU A 6 20.95 18.60 -19.92
C GLU A 6 20.71 17.91 -18.56
N PRO A 7 21.26 18.47 -17.47
CA PRO A 7 21.08 17.89 -16.14
C PRO A 7 19.60 17.94 -15.77
N ILE A 8 19.04 16.79 -15.35
CA ILE A 8 17.65 16.68 -14.91
C ILE A 8 17.46 17.59 -13.70
N ARG A 9 16.46 18.47 -13.76
CA ARG A 9 16.08 19.37 -12.66
C ARG A 9 14.58 19.29 -12.43
N VAL A 10 14.17 18.68 -11.33
CA VAL A 10 12.78 18.68 -10.87
C VAL A 10 12.64 19.71 -9.76
N ALA A 11 11.57 20.51 -9.79
CA ALA A 11 11.35 21.55 -8.79
C ALA A 11 11.05 20.94 -7.39
N VAL A 12 11.67 21.50 -6.34
CA VAL A 12 11.45 21.03 -4.94
C VAL A 12 9.99 21.09 -4.51
N ASN A 13 9.17 21.98 -5.11
CA ASN A 13 7.74 22.05 -4.79
C ASN A 13 7.01 20.74 -5.11
N VAL A 14 7.43 20.01 -6.15
CA VAL A 14 6.88 18.69 -6.46
C VAL A 14 7.24 17.69 -5.36
N MET A 15 8.48 17.73 -4.88
CA MET A 15 8.95 16.90 -3.76
C MET A 15 8.19 17.22 -2.46
N ARG A 16 7.96 18.51 -2.18
CA ARG A 16 7.21 18.96 -1.00
C ARG A 16 5.78 18.42 -0.98
N ALA A 17 5.07 18.42 -2.12
CA ALA A 17 3.73 17.86 -2.20
C ALA A 17 3.72 16.35 -1.86
N ARG A 18 4.73 15.60 -2.30
CA ARG A 18 4.88 14.16 -2.01
C ARG A 18 5.19 13.90 -0.54
N LEU A 19 6.04 14.72 0.08
CA LEU A 19 6.28 14.65 1.53
C LEU A 19 5.02 14.94 2.34
N THR A 20 4.18 15.87 1.91
CA THR A 20 2.88 16.12 2.56
C THR A 20 1.99 14.88 2.50
N ILE A 21 1.90 14.21 1.35
CA ILE A 21 1.13 12.96 1.20
C ILE A 21 1.67 11.88 2.13
N LEU A 22 3.00 11.72 2.21
CA LEU A 22 3.62 10.78 3.15
C LEU A 22 3.33 11.13 4.61
N GLY A 23 3.36 12.42 4.98
CA GLY A 23 3.01 12.87 6.33
C GLY A 23 1.58 12.49 6.71
N PHE A 24 0.62 12.70 5.80
CA PHE A 24 -0.75 12.23 5.99
C PHE A 24 -0.83 10.70 6.08
N ASN A 25 -0.12 9.97 5.21
CA ASN A 25 -0.12 8.52 5.23
C ASN A 25 0.39 7.96 6.57
N LEU A 26 1.48 8.52 7.09
CA LEU A 26 2.04 8.17 8.40
C LEU A 26 1.05 8.43 9.54
N ALA A 27 0.35 9.56 9.51
CA ALA A 27 -0.69 9.87 10.50
C ALA A 27 -1.82 8.83 10.45
N ILE A 28 -2.32 8.51 9.25
CA ILE A 28 -3.39 7.52 9.07
C ILE A 28 -2.94 6.14 9.59
N ILE A 29 -1.76 5.67 9.19
CA ILE A 29 -1.21 4.40 9.65
C ILE A 29 -1.12 4.37 11.19
N THR A 30 -0.62 5.45 11.80
CA THR A 30 -0.47 5.52 13.25
C THR A 30 -1.80 5.43 13.98
N PHE A 31 -2.82 6.15 13.50
CA PHE A 31 -4.18 6.05 14.05
C PHE A 31 -4.75 4.63 13.88
N GLN A 32 -4.59 4.03 12.71
CA GLN A 32 -5.14 2.71 12.44
C GLN A 32 -4.47 1.59 13.22
N ILE A 33 -3.15 1.64 13.40
CA ILE A 33 -2.45 0.66 14.25
C ILE A 33 -3.02 0.69 15.68
N ASN A 34 -3.40 1.87 16.17
CA ASN A 34 -4.03 1.99 17.48
C ASN A 34 -5.47 1.43 17.48
N GLU A 35 -6.28 1.76 16.47
CA GLU A 35 -7.66 1.26 16.35
C GLU A 35 -7.75 -0.25 16.12
N LEU A 36 -6.80 -0.86 15.40
CA LEU A 36 -6.74 -2.32 15.20
C LEU A 36 -6.67 -3.10 16.52
N ARG A 37 -6.23 -2.48 17.62
CA ARG A 37 -6.19 -3.10 18.96
C ARG A 37 -7.54 -3.08 19.66
N ILE A 38 -8.45 -2.22 19.21
CA ILE A 38 -9.77 -1.97 19.80
C ILE A 38 -10.85 -2.71 19.02
N LEU A 39 -10.66 -2.91 17.71
CA LEU A 39 -11.57 -3.70 16.87
C LEU A 39 -11.71 -5.13 17.41
N GLY A 40 -12.96 -5.65 17.35
CA GLY A 40 -13.30 -7.02 17.73
C GLY A 40 -12.76 -8.05 16.74
N GLY A 41 -13.24 -9.29 16.75
CA GLY A 41 -13.10 -10.23 15.62
C GLY A 41 -11.71 -10.77 15.25
N GLY A 42 -10.59 -10.21 15.72
CA GLY A 42 -9.25 -10.70 15.41
C GLY A 42 -8.92 -12.08 16.01
N ILE A 43 -7.83 -12.71 15.54
CA ILE A 43 -7.40 -14.02 16.05
C ILE A 43 -6.56 -13.85 17.31
N LYS A 44 -6.81 -14.70 18.32
CA LYS A 44 -5.95 -14.81 19.50
C LYS A 44 -4.75 -15.67 19.17
N LEU A 45 -3.60 -15.04 18.91
CA LEU A 45 -2.33 -15.74 18.76
C LEU A 45 -1.80 -16.17 20.15
N PRO A 46 -1.21 -17.38 20.26
CA PRO A 46 -0.59 -17.82 21.51
C PRO A 46 0.48 -16.81 21.96
N GLY A 47 0.33 -16.26 23.17
CA GLY A 47 1.24 -15.25 23.74
C GLY A 47 0.79 -13.79 23.57
N LEU A 48 -0.32 -13.52 22.88
CA LEU A 48 -0.96 -12.20 22.85
C LEU A 48 -2.26 -12.22 23.66
N GLU A 49 -2.46 -11.23 24.53
CA GLU A 49 -3.66 -11.13 25.37
C GLU A 49 -4.91 -10.68 24.59
N GLN A 50 -4.72 -9.98 23.47
CA GLN A 50 -5.77 -9.41 22.63
C GLN A 50 -5.85 -10.11 21.27
N ALA A 51 -7.07 -10.18 20.73
CA ALA A 51 -7.36 -10.55 19.35
C ALA A 51 -6.65 -9.58 18.39
N PHE A 52 -6.02 -10.08 17.34
CA PHE A 52 -5.20 -9.27 16.44
C PHE A 52 -5.44 -9.62 14.97
N TYR A 53 -5.74 -8.62 14.15
CA TYR A 53 -5.74 -8.73 12.68
C TYR A 53 -4.30 -8.61 12.16
N LEU A 54 -3.57 -9.73 12.21
CA LEU A 54 -2.19 -9.86 11.75
C LEU A 54 -1.98 -9.44 10.28
N SER A 55 -2.90 -9.75 9.35
CA SER A 55 -2.76 -9.37 7.94
C SER A 55 -2.89 -7.87 7.73
N ALA A 56 -3.88 -7.25 8.38
CA ALA A 56 -4.06 -5.80 8.37
C ALA A 56 -2.89 -5.08 9.05
N ALA A 57 -2.46 -5.56 10.21
CA ALA A 57 -1.33 -5.00 10.93
C ALA A 57 -0.02 -5.12 10.13
N ALA A 58 0.24 -6.28 9.51
CA ALA A 58 1.42 -6.48 8.66
C ALA A 58 1.42 -5.49 7.50
N ALA A 59 0.27 -5.29 6.83
CA ALA A 59 0.14 -4.28 5.78
C ALA A 59 0.44 -2.87 6.32
N LEU A 60 -0.13 -2.46 7.46
CA LEU A 60 0.14 -1.14 8.04
C LEU A 60 1.60 -0.94 8.45
N PHE A 61 2.25 -1.92 9.07
CA PHE A 61 3.67 -1.83 9.42
C PHE A 61 4.59 -1.79 8.19
N LEU A 62 4.25 -2.53 7.12
CA LEU A 62 4.95 -2.41 5.84
C LEU A 62 4.73 -1.02 5.23
N GLY A 63 3.49 -0.51 5.24
CA GLY A 63 3.16 0.85 4.82
C GLY A 63 3.95 1.91 5.58
N LEU A 64 4.15 1.72 6.88
CA LEU A 64 4.95 2.59 7.75
C LEU A 64 6.42 2.59 7.31
N ALA A 65 7.02 1.40 7.18
CA ALA A 65 8.41 1.24 6.80
C ALA A 65 8.69 1.80 5.39
N LEU A 66 7.79 1.53 4.44
CA LEU A 66 7.87 2.06 3.08
C LEU A 66 7.73 3.59 3.05
N SER A 67 6.86 4.16 3.89
CA SER A 67 6.69 5.62 3.99
C SER A 67 7.96 6.31 4.50
N PHE A 68 8.60 5.78 5.54
CA PHE A 68 9.89 6.30 6.01
C PHE A 68 10.99 6.16 4.96
N THR A 69 11.04 5.02 4.27
CA THR A 69 12.03 4.79 3.21
C THR A 69 11.81 5.75 2.04
N ALA A 70 10.57 5.95 1.60
CA ALA A 70 10.21 6.92 0.56
C ALA A 70 10.61 8.36 0.95
N MET A 71 10.36 8.74 2.20
CA MET A 71 10.75 10.05 2.73
C MET A 71 12.28 10.24 2.67
N ILE A 72 13.06 9.24 3.07
CA ILE A 72 14.52 9.29 2.97
C ILE A 72 14.97 9.41 1.50
N CYS A 73 14.36 8.65 0.59
CA CYS A 73 14.65 8.75 -0.85
C CYS A 73 14.37 10.15 -1.40
N PHE A 74 13.26 10.79 -1.00
CA PHE A 74 12.94 12.16 -1.38
C PHE A 74 13.93 13.18 -0.82
N ILE A 75 14.29 13.06 0.46
CA ILE A 75 15.29 13.95 1.09
C ILE A 75 16.65 13.80 0.38
N ALA A 76 17.08 12.57 0.12
CA ALA A 76 18.33 12.25 -0.58
C ALA A 76 18.32 12.69 -2.05
N SER A 77 17.15 12.97 -2.64
CA SER A 77 17.07 13.41 -4.04
C SER A 77 17.40 14.88 -4.27
N ASN A 78 17.46 15.67 -3.18
CA ASN A 78 17.70 17.10 -3.25
C ASN A 78 19.15 17.42 -3.63
N ALA A 79 19.30 18.28 -4.63
CA ALA A 79 20.55 18.96 -4.89
C ALA A 79 20.73 20.08 -3.85
N LEU A 80 21.96 20.23 -3.34
CA LEU A 80 22.34 21.38 -2.52
C LEU A 80 22.68 22.56 -3.43
N ASP A 81 21.70 23.04 -4.18
CA ASP A 81 21.81 24.18 -5.09
C ASP A 81 20.98 25.38 -4.62
N ARG A 82 21.18 26.55 -5.24
CA ARG A 82 20.44 27.78 -4.91
C ARG A 82 19.00 27.75 -5.39
N GLU A 83 18.71 26.94 -6.40
CA GLU A 83 17.40 26.85 -7.05
C GLU A 83 16.45 25.90 -6.32
N GLY A 84 16.98 25.00 -5.47
CA GLY A 84 16.21 23.96 -4.80
C GLY A 84 15.69 22.96 -5.82
N THR A 85 16.58 22.23 -6.50
CA THR A 85 16.19 21.21 -7.47
C THR A 85 16.42 19.79 -6.94
N CYS A 86 15.63 18.83 -7.41
CA CYS A 86 15.89 17.41 -7.21
C CYS A 86 16.42 16.84 -8.52
N ASN A 87 17.61 16.23 -8.50
CA ASN A 87 18.30 15.76 -9.71
C ASN A 87 18.68 14.27 -9.68
N HIS A 88 18.49 13.60 -8.55
CA HIS A 88 18.91 12.22 -8.37
C HIS A 88 17.76 11.23 -8.57
N TRP A 89 18.06 10.02 -9.06
CA TRP A 89 17.07 8.97 -9.37
C TRP A 89 16.30 8.48 -8.14
N SER A 90 16.80 8.76 -6.93
CA SER A 90 16.10 8.48 -5.68
C SER A 90 14.75 9.18 -5.58
N LEU A 91 14.51 10.26 -6.35
CA LEU A 91 13.17 10.86 -6.47
C LEU A 91 12.15 9.85 -7.03
N LEU A 92 12.50 9.15 -8.11
CA LEU A 92 11.64 8.12 -8.70
C LEU A 92 11.49 6.92 -7.77
N ALA A 93 12.56 6.49 -7.10
CA ALA A 93 12.47 5.44 -6.10
C ALA A 93 11.51 5.84 -4.96
N GLY A 94 11.58 7.10 -4.50
CA GLY A 94 10.66 7.65 -3.51
C GLY A 94 9.20 7.61 -3.98
N ASP A 95 8.93 7.98 -5.24
CA ASP A 95 7.58 7.90 -5.82
C ASP A 95 7.03 6.47 -5.80
N LEU A 96 7.83 5.49 -6.23
CA LEU A 96 7.44 4.08 -6.27
C LEU A 96 7.15 3.52 -4.87
N LEU A 97 8.01 3.84 -3.90
CA LEU A 97 7.84 3.43 -2.51
C LEU A 97 6.64 4.12 -1.85
N MET A 98 6.42 5.40 -2.13
CA MET A 98 5.26 6.16 -1.65
C MET A 98 3.95 5.52 -2.12
N TYR A 99 3.86 5.20 -3.41
CA TYR A 99 2.68 4.53 -3.98
C TYR A 99 2.45 3.14 -3.38
N LEU A 100 3.51 2.35 -3.21
CA LEU A 100 3.40 1.06 -2.53
C LEU A 100 2.95 1.22 -1.07
N ALA A 101 3.48 2.21 -0.36
CA ALA A 101 3.08 2.51 1.02
C ALA A 101 1.61 2.89 1.12
N LEU A 102 1.10 3.72 0.20
CA LEU A 102 -0.33 4.07 0.12
C LEU A 102 -1.19 2.83 -0.12
N ALA A 103 -0.77 1.95 -1.04
CA ALA A 103 -1.47 0.69 -1.28
C ALA A 103 -1.52 -0.18 -0.02
N GLN A 104 -0.44 -0.23 0.77
CA GLN A 104 -0.41 -0.95 2.04
C GLN A 104 -1.33 -0.33 3.10
N THR A 105 -1.39 1.00 3.19
CA THR A 105 -2.33 1.67 4.09
C THR A 105 -3.78 1.36 3.73
N VAL A 106 -4.12 1.42 2.44
CA VAL A 106 -5.47 1.07 1.97
C VAL A 106 -5.78 -0.39 2.28
N ALA A 107 -4.82 -1.30 2.05
CA ALA A 107 -4.98 -2.72 2.36
C ALA A 107 -5.19 -3.01 3.85
N GLY A 108 -4.40 -2.39 4.71
CA GLY A 108 -4.56 -2.52 6.15
C GLY A 108 -5.88 -1.96 6.66
N PHE A 109 -6.28 -0.78 6.15
CA PHE A 109 -7.51 -0.13 6.58
C PHE A 109 -8.76 -0.89 6.17
N PHE A 110 -8.93 -1.09 4.86
CA PHE A 110 -10.15 -1.68 4.31
C PHE A 110 -10.21 -3.17 4.68
N GLY A 111 -9.09 -3.90 4.70
CA GLY A 111 -9.09 -5.32 5.06
C GLY A 111 -9.66 -5.60 6.45
N ALA A 112 -9.21 -4.87 7.49
CA ALA A 112 -9.74 -5.05 8.84
C ALA A 112 -11.18 -4.56 8.97
N PHE A 113 -11.49 -3.40 8.38
CA PHE A 113 -12.82 -2.82 8.48
C PHE A 113 -13.89 -3.66 7.78
N MET A 114 -13.59 -4.23 6.61
CA MET A 114 -14.52 -5.09 5.88
C MET A 114 -14.77 -6.41 6.58
N SER A 115 -13.73 -7.01 7.16
CA SER A 115 -13.89 -8.25 7.93
C SER A 115 -14.87 -8.13 9.10
N GLU A 116 -15.05 -6.94 9.67
CA GLU A 116 -16.06 -6.67 10.71
C GLU A 116 -17.45 -6.50 10.11
N LEU A 117 -17.56 -5.76 9.00
CA LEU A 117 -18.84 -5.50 8.35
C LEU A 117 -19.46 -6.78 7.78
N ASP A 118 -18.65 -7.68 7.21
CA ASP A 118 -19.16 -8.95 6.67
C ASP A 118 -19.74 -9.89 7.75
N GLN A 119 -19.45 -9.64 9.02
CA GLN A 119 -20.03 -10.40 10.13
C GLN A 119 -21.43 -9.89 10.53
N VAL A 120 -21.86 -8.73 10.03
CA VAL A 120 -23.17 -8.14 10.35
C VAL A 120 -24.28 -8.89 9.62
N GLN A 121 -25.18 -9.51 10.38
CA GLN A 121 -26.37 -10.18 9.87
C GLN A 121 -27.62 -9.37 10.21
N LEU A 122 -28.31 -8.87 9.18
CA LEU A 122 -29.56 -8.12 9.33
C LEU A 122 -30.77 -9.07 9.15
N PRO A 123 -31.73 -9.09 10.10
CA PRO A 123 -32.89 -9.98 10.02
C PRO A 123 -33.85 -9.65 8.88
N ASP A 124 -33.99 -8.37 8.53
CA ASP A 124 -34.91 -7.91 7.49
C ASP A 124 -34.26 -7.99 6.09
N PRO A 125 -34.88 -8.68 5.11
CA PRO A 125 -34.33 -8.79 3.76
C PRO A 125 -34.17 -7.47 3.02
N GLN A 126 -34.98 -6.45 3.32
CA GLN A 126 -34.87 -5.15 2.65
C GLN A 126 -33.69 -4.34 3.21
N GLU A 127 -33.54 -4.30 4.53
CA GLU A 127 -32.35 -3.74 5.19
C GLU A 127 -31.06 -4.45 4.76
N ALA A 128 -31.07 -5.79 4.68
CA ALA A 128 -29.93 -6.57 4.21
C ALA A 128 -29.47 -6.19 2.79
N ARG A 129 -30.43 -5.92 1.88
CA ARG A 129 -30.10 -5.44 0.52
C ARG A 129 -29.50 -4.04 0.53
N MET A 130 -30.05 -3.12 1.33
CA MET A 130 -29.49 -1.76 1.44
C MET A 130 -28.09 -1.79 2.04
N TYR A 131 -27.89 -2.62 3.07
CA TYR A 131 -26.59 -2.85 3.67
C TYR A 131 -25.58 -3.39 2.65
N ALA A 132 -25.94 -4.43 1.88
CA ALA A 132 -25.09 -4.99 0.84
C ALA A 132 -24.70 -3.96 -0.23
N LEU A 133 -25.60 -3.04 -0.60
CA LEU A 133 -25.29 -1.95 -1.53
C LEU A 133 -24.26 -0.98 -0.94
N VAL A 134 -24.41 -0.59 0.33
CA VAL A 134 -23.46 0.31 1.01
C VAL A 134 -22.10 -0.36 1.13
N ILE A 135 -22.05 -1.60 1.62
CA ILE A 135 -20.81 -2.36 1.77
C ILE A 135 -20.12 -2.59 0.42
N GLY A 136 -20.87 -2.96 -0.61
CA GLY A 136 -20.34 -3.13 -1.97
C GLY A 136 -19.74 -1.84 -2.55
N ALA A 137 -20.34 -0.68 -2.27
CA ALA A 137 -19.79 0.61 -2.70
C ALA A 137 -18.47 0.93 -1.99
N ILE A 138 -18.37 0.64 -0.69
CA ILE A 138 -17.14 0.88 0.08
C ILE A 138 -16.03 -0.09 -0.39
N HIS A 139 -16.35 -1.36 -0.68
CA HIS A 139 -15.43 -2.33 -1.28
C HIS A 139 -14.87 -1.83 -2.61
N LEU A 140 -15.75 -1.39 -3.51
CA LEU A 140 -15.35 -0.88 -4.81
C LEU A 140 -14.44 0.35 -4.68
N ALA A 141 -14.78 1.28 -3.78
CA ALA A 141 -13.97 2.46 -3.54
C ALA A 141 -12.57 2.13 -3.00
N GLY A 142 -12.49 1.20 -2.04
CA GLY A 142 -11.23 0.71 -1.48
C GLY A 142 -10.37 -0.01 -2.54
N GLY A 143 -10.99 -0.91 -3.31
CA GLY A 143 -10.33 -1.63 -4.39
C GLY A 143 -9.80 -0.71 -5.49
N ILE A 144 -10.56 0.32 -5.88
CA ILE A 144 -10.09 1.34 -6.83
C ILE A 144 -8.91 2.13 -6.24
N ALA A 145 -9.02 2.63 -5.01
CA ALA A 145 -7.93 3.39 -4.38
C ALA A 145 -6.64 2.56 -4.28
N TRP A 146 -6.78 1.29 -3.92
CA TRP A 146 -5.68 0.34 -3.86
C TRP A 146 -5.06 0.10 -5.24
N ALA A 147 -5.88 -0.23 -6.25
CA ALA A 147 -5.42 -0.52 -7.62
C ALA A 147 -4.70 0.69 -8.26
N MET A 148 -5.24 1.89 -8.02
CA MET A 148 -4.62 3.15 -8.45
C MET A 148 -3.26 3.35 -7.80
N SER A 149 -3.13 3.01 -6.51
CA SER A 149 -1.88 3.16 -5.76
C SER A 149 -0.86 2.09 -6.15
N ILE A 150 -1.26 0.84 -6.39
CA ILE A 150 -0.34 -0.26 -6.63
C ILE A 150 0.06 -0.41 -8.11
N TYR A 151 -0.81 -0.03 -9.05
CA TYR A 151 -0.54 -0.22 -10.48
C TYR A 151 -0.39 1.11 -11.21
N LEU A 152 -1.40 1.96 -11.14
CA LEU A 152 -1.44 3.13 -12.02
C LEU A 152 -0.41 4.19 -11.64
N GLY A 153 -0.30 4.54 -10.35
CA GLY A 153 0.66 5.53 -9.86
C GLY A 153 2.12 5.19 -10.24
N PRO A 154 2.61 3.98 -9.87
CA PRO A 154 3.93 3.52 -10.25
C PRO A 154 4.16 3.49 -11.77
N LEU A 155 3.17 3.03 -12.54
CA LEU A 155 3.25 3.01 -14.00
C LEU A 155 3.42 4.43 -14.58
N VAL A 156 2.61 5.38 -14.12
CA VAL A 156 2.70 6.78 -14.58
C VAL A 156 4.05 7.39 -14.19
N SER A 157 4.57 7.12 -12.99
CA SER A 157 5.89 7.58 -12.57
C SER A 157 7.04 7.01 -13.42
N LEU A 158 6.96 5.72 -13.79
CA LEU A 158 7.95 5.09 -14.66
C LEU A 158 7.88 5.64 -16.09
N LEU A 159 6.67 5.77 -16.64
CA LEU A 159 6.46 6.29 -18.00
C LEU A 159 6.88 7.75 -18.16
N ARG A 160 6.71 8.56 -17.11
CA ARG A 160 7.09 9.98 -17.10
C ARG A 160 8.47 10.23 -16.49
N SER A 161 9.24 9.17 -16.23
CA SER A 161 10.57 9.27 -15.63
C SER A 161 11.49 10.12 -16.51
N PRO A 162 12.06 11.22 -15.99
CA PRO A 162 13.08 11.99 -16.71
C PRO A 162 14.44 11.28 -16.71
N TYR A 163 14.59 10.18 -15.94
CA TYR A 163 15.85 9.47 -15.76
C TYR A 163 16.13 8.51 -16.91
N GLY A 164 17.41 8.20 -17.13
CA GLY A 164 17.85 7.31 -18.21
C GLY A 164 17.16 5.95 -18.17
N HIS A 165 16.88 5.39 -19.35
CA HIS A 165 16.10 4.15 -19.52
C HIS A 165 16.56 2.99 -18.62
N ARG A 166 17.88 2.80 -18.47
CA ARG A 166 18.46 1.74 -17.62
C ARG A 166 18.05 1.87 -16.16
N ILE A 167 18.05 3.09 -15.62
CA ILE A 167 17.70 3.36 -14.22
C ILE A 167 16.19 3.15 -14.04
N THR A 168 15.38 3.68 -14.95
CA THR A 168 13.93 3.51 -14.92
C THR A 168 13.52 2.03 -14.96
N VAL A 169 14.13 1.23 -15.84
CA VAL A 169 13.90 -0.22 -15.90
C VAL A 169 14.38 -0.92 -14.62
N ALA A 170 15.56 -0.58 -14.11
CA ALA A 170 16.08 -1.18 -12.87
C ALA A 170 15.16 -0.90 -11.68
N LEU A 171 14.67 0.34 -11.54
CA LEU A 171 13.72 0.71 -10.49
C LEU A 171 12.34 0.06 -10.69
N GLY A 172 11.88 -0.09 -11.93
CA GLY A 172 10.67 -0.85 -12.24
C GLY A 172 10.78 -2.32 -11.84
N LEU A 173 11.90 -2.97 -12.13
CA LEU A 173 12.16 -4.35 -11.69
C LEU A 173 12.26 -4.46 -10.17
N ALA A 174 12.95 -3.52 -9.53
CA ALA A 174 13.03 -3.46 -8.07
C ALA A 174 11.65 -3.29 -7.42
N TYR A 175 10.80 -2.45 -8.02
CA TYR A 175 9.41 -2.27 -7.60
C TYR A 175 8.61 -3.57 -7.71
N LEU A 176 8.70 -4.27 -8.85
CA LEU A 176 8.02 -5.55 -9.04
C LEU A 176 8.49 -6.60 -8.03
N LEU A 177 9.81 -6.69 -7.77
CA LEU A 177 10.35 -7.60 -6.77
C LEU A 177 9.83 -7.28 -5.36
N LEU A 178 9.80 -6.00 -5.00
CA LEU A 178 9.27 -5.55 -3.71
C LEU A 178 7.77 -5.83 -3.59
N LEU A 179 7.01 -5.62 -4.66
CA LEU A 179 5.59 -5.95 -4.74
C LEU A 179 5.35 -7.45 -4.48
N LEU A 180 6.13 -8.33 -5.13
CA LEU A 180 6.03 -9.78 -4.90
C LEU A 180 6.36 -10.15 -3.45
N LEU A 181 7.36 -9.50 -2.85
CA LEU A 181 7.72 -9.72 -1.46
C LEU A 181 6.59 -9.29 -0.52
N VAL A 182 6.00 -8.12 -0.75
CA VAL A 182 4.86 -7.62 0.03
C VAL A 182 3.67 -8.56 -0.07
N VAL A 183 3.31 -9.00 -1.27
CA VAL A 183 2.25 -9.99 -1.50
C VAL A 183 2.54 -11.30 -0.78
N ARG A 184 3.80 -11.75 -0.77
CA ARG A 184 4.22 -12.97 -0.06
C ARG A 184 4.08 -12.84 1.46
N VAL A 185 4.41 -11.67 2.02
CA VAL A 185 4.25 -11.38 3.45
C VAL A 185 2.77 -11.34 3.83
N TRP A 186 1.94 -10.67 3.03
CA TRP A 186 0.50 -10.64 3.24
C TRP A 186 -0.12 -12.05 3.22
N ALA A 187 0.23 -12.88 2.23
CA ALA A 187 -0.24 -14.26 2.16
C ALA A 187 0.21 -15.10 3.36
N ALA A 188 1.43 -14.86 3.88
CA ALA A 188 1.90 -15.53 5.09
C ALA A 188 1.08 -15.12 6.32
N ALA A 189 0.79 -13.82 6.45
CA ALA A 189 -0.01 -13.30 7.55
C ALA A 189 -1.43 -13.87 7.53
N LEU A 190 -2.08 -13.90 6.36
CA LEU A 190 -3.42 -14.48 6.20
C LEU A 190 -3.46 -15.98 6.55
N LEU A 191 -2.46 -16.76 6.14
CA LEU A 191 -2.37 -18.18 6.49
C LEU A 191 -2.26 -18.41 8.00
N LEU A 192 -1.54 -17.54 8.70
CA LEU A 192 -1.40 -17.59 10.16
C LEU A 192 -2.67 -17.14 10.88
N GLU A 193 -3.43 -16.22 10.29
CA GLU A 193 -4.72 -15.80 10.79
C GLU A 193 -5.75 -16.92 10.72
N VAL A 194 -5.81 -17.63 9.59
CA VAL A 194 -6.94 -18.52 9.33
C VAL A 194 -6.99 -19.73 10.28
N GLN A 195 -5.87 -20.32 10.76
CA GLN A 195 -5.80 -21.50 11.68
C GLN A 195 -6.96 -22.52 11.59
N ARG A 196 -7.57 -22.68 10.41
CA ARG A 196 -8.66 -23.62 10.11
C ARG A 196 -8.07 -24.72 9.22
N PRO A 197 -8.52 -25.98 9.36
CA PRO A 197 -8.20 -26.99 8.36
C PRO A 197 -8.64 -26.41 7.01
N ALA A 198 -7.76 -26.50 6.01
CA ALA A 198 -7.94 -25.95 4.69
C ALA A 198 -9.42 -26.02 4.28
N LEU A 199 -10.04 -24.85 4.11
CA LEU A 199 -11.27 -24.79 3.33
C LEU A 199 -10.93 -25.43 1.98
N ASP A 200 -11.65 -26.51 1.70
CA ASP A 200 -11.47 -27.37 0.55
C ASP A 200 -11.19 -26.57 -0.73
N GLY A 201 -10.10 -26.94 -1.41
CA GLY A 201 -10.10 -26.95 -2.87
C GLY A 201 -9.74 -25.69 -3.64
N THR A 202 -9.26 -24.61 -3.01
CA THR A 202 -8.61 -23.52 -3.74
C THR A 202 -7.33 -23.11 -3.06
N VAL A 203 -6.22 -23.65 -3.59
CA VAL A 203 -4.92 -23.00 -3.57
C VAL A 203 -5.11 -21.60 -4.16
N GLN A 204 -5.50 -20.65 -3.31
CA GLN A 204 -5.31 -19.23 -3.53
C GLN A 204 -3.79 -19.06 -3.59
N SER A 205 -3.23 -19.23 -4.79
CA SER A 205 -1.81 -18.97 -5.02
C SER A 205 -1.49 -17.62 -4.39
N TRP A 206 -0.35 -17.47 -3.72
CA TRP A 206 0.08 -16.19 -3.14
C TRP A 206 -0.08 -15.01 -4.13
N LEU A 207 -0.03 -15.28 -5.43
CA LEU A 207 -0.34 -14.34 -6.53
C LEU A 207 -1.76 -13.75 -6.47
N GLY A 208 -2.71 -14.43 -5.84
CA GLY A 208 -4.03 -13.90 -5.51
C GLY A 208 -3.96 -12.60 -4.72
N GLY A 209 -2.90 -12.36 -3.93
CA GLY A 209 -2.66 -11.07 -3.28
C GLY A 209 -2.42 -9.90 -4.24
N LEU A 210 -2.11 -10.15 -5.52
CA LEU A 210 -2.06 -9.12 -6.57
C LEU A 210 -3.45 -8.64 -7.00
N VAL A 211 -4.50 -9.34 -6.62
CA VAL A 211 -5.89 -8.97 -6.94
C VAL A 211 -6.81 -9.07 -5.73
N ALA A 212 -6.31 -9.51 -4.57
CA ALA A 212 -7.08 -9.76 -3.36
C ALA A 212 -7.99 -8.58 -2.98
N PRO A 213 -7.59 -7.31 -3.16
CA PRO A 213 -8.45 -6.18 -2.83
C PRO A 213 -9.66 -5.95 -3.73
N PHE A 214 -9.74 -6.63 -4.88
CA PHE A 214 -10.97 -6.69 -5.69
C PHE A 214 -11.95 -7.76 -5.19
N PHE A 215 -11.50 -8.60 -4.26
CA PHE A 215 -12.24 -9.73 -3.70
C PHE A 215 -12.26 -9.68 -2.16
N TRP A 216 -11.96 -8.52 -1.57
CA TRP A 216 -12.38 -8.24 -0.21
C TRP A 216 -13.90 -8.37 -0.16
#